data_AF-A0A7L3HMG1-F1
#
_entry.id   AF-A0A7L3HMG1-F1
#
_cell.length_a   1.000
_cell.length_b   1.000
_cell.length_c   1.000
_cell.angle_alpha   90.00
_cell.angle_beta   90.00
_cell.angle_gamma   90.00
#
_symmetry.space_group_name_H-M   'P 1'
#
loop_
_entity.id
_entity.type
_entity.pdbx_description
1 polymer ?
#
loop_
_entity_poly.entity_id
_entity_poly.type
_entity_poly.pdbx_seq_one_letter_code
_entity_poly.pdbx_strand_id
1 'polypeptide(L)'
;AVLVESLLVFTMVLLVHAVVWDRFSWCAVALAIQAFYVQFKWDRLLQLGGAVFQFRGAANSGLLPASMVMPLLGVVMKERCRAAGIVYFERFGIVVASTGMLLALFLSVLAVGITKPVPTNTCILTGIAGSVIIYTMKHSLTVSEVIEVLEVLLIFVYLSMILLYLLPRCFTPGEALLVLGGVSFVLNQLIKRSLNVIEGRGDPIDFFLLVAVVGVILLGLFFTVLFIFMDSGTWISSMFFHMMTAVLGLGVIMPWLYRLIHRNPLFWLLQFLFQTQTRLYLLVYWTFLAASACGVVFYQNAKRASESKKHQASTITRKYFHFIVVATYVPGLIYDRQLLYVAAVLCLAVFIFLEYVRYFRIKPFGQTLRHLLSLFLDERDSGPLILTHIYLLLGMSLPVWLFPRSCAPKGTLPGAGA
;
A
#
# COMPACT_ATOMS: atom_id res chain seq x y z
N ALA A 1 5.20 -10.34 -22.03
CA ALA A 1 4.75 -9.62 -20.82
C ALA A 1 5.86 -8.71 -20.28
N VAL A 2 6.98 -9.26 -19.79
CA VAL A 2 8.09 -8.48 -19.18
C VAL A 2 8.60 -7.34 -20.07
N LEU A 3 8.88 -7.59 -21.35
CA LEU A 3 9.34 -6.55 -22.27
C LEU A 3 8.35 -5.39 -22.46
N VAL A 4 7.04 -5.69 -22.50
CA VAL A 4 5.99 -4.68 -22.65
C VAL A 4 5.87 -3.84 -21.38
N GLU A 5 5.93 -4.51 -20.23
CA GLU A 5 5.95 -3.86 -18.92
C GLU A 5 7.17 -2.95 -18.75
N SER A 6 8.37 -3.44 -19.09
CA SER A 6 9.59 -2.64 -19.08
C SER A 6 9.49 -1.44 -20.03
N LEU A 7 8.96 -1.64 -21.24
CA LEU A 7 8.76 -0.56 -22.21
C LEU A 7 7.87 0.53 -21.62
N LEU A 8 6.72 0.16 -21.03
CA LEU A 8 5.82 1.12 -20.38
C LEU A 8 6.50 1.90 -19.25
N VAL A 9 7.27 1.22 -18.40
CA VAL A 9 8.00 1.86 -17.30
C VAL A 9 9.05 2.84 -17.85
N PHE A 10 9.85 2.43 -18.82
CA PHE A 10 10.85 3.31 -19.44
C PHE A 10 10.20 4.50 -20.15
N THR A 11 9.07 4.30 -20.85
CA THR A 11 8.31 5.41 -21.45
C THR A 11 7.89 6.41 -20.37
N MET A 12 7.34 5.95 -19.23
CA MET A 12 6.95 6.84 -18.14
C MET A 12 8.15 7.58 -17.52
N VAL A 13 9.26 6.89 -17.28
CA VAL A 13 10.50 7.50 -16.75
C VAL A 13 11.03 8.58 -17.70
N LEU A 14 11.07 8.28 -19.01
CA LEU A 14 11.54 9.21 -20.03
C LEU A 14 10.61 10.41 -20.21
N LEU A 15 9.29 10.21 -20.12
CA LEU A 15 8.31 11.31 -20.15
C LEU A 15 8.48 12.24 -18.95
N VAL A 16 8.64 11.70 -17.74
CA VAL A 16 8.91 12.51 -16.55
C VAL A 16 10.25 13.22 -16.69
N HIS A 17 11.29 12.53 -17.17
CA HIS A 17 12.61 13.11 -17.37
C HIS A 17 12.63 14.26 -18.38
N ALA A 18 11.92 14.11 -19.50
CA ALA A 18 11.82 15.15 -20.53
C ALA A 18 11.15 16.44 -20.02
N VAL A 19 10.24 16.33 -19.05
CA VAL A 19 9.53 17.47 -18.46
C VAL A 19 10.32 18.11 -17.31
N VAL A 20 10.88 17.30 -16.40
CA VAL A 20 11.49 17.80 -15.16
C VAL A 20 12.94 18.22 -15.35
N TRP A 21 13.71 17.47 -16.15
CA TRP A 21 15.11 17.76 -16.50
C TRP A 21 16.00 18.21 -15.32
N ASP A 22 16.01 17.44 -14.23
CA ASP A 22 16.80 17.73 -13.03
C ASP A 22 17.65 16.53 -12.55
N ARG A 23 18.45 16.74 -11.50
CA ARG A 23 19.32 15.69 -10.92
C ARG A 23 18.54 14.45 -10.47
N PHE A 24 17.33 14.62 -9.94
CA PHE A 24 16.48 13.51 -9.49
C PHE A 24 15.91 12.72 -10.65
N SER A 25 15.54 13.38 -11.75
CA SER A 25 15.07 12.71 -12.97
C SER A 25 16.18 11.88 -13.62
N TRP A 26 17.42 12.38 -13.64
CA TRP A 26 18.59 11.59 -14.07
C TRP A 26 18.86 10.40 -13.16
N CYS A 27 18.73 10.58 -11.84
CA CYS A 27 18.80 9.46 -10.88
C CYS A 27 17.71 8.41 -11.15
N ALA A 28 16.49 8.83 -11.48
CA ALA A 28 15.40 7.91 -11.83
C ALA A 28 15.72 7.11 -13.10
N VAL A 29 16.30 7.74 -14.13
CA VAL A 29 16.77 7.06 -15.35
C VAL A 29 17.85 6.02 -15.01
N ALA A 30 18.87 6.42 -14.24
CA ALA A 30 19.94 5.51 -13.83
C ALA A 30 19.40 4.32 -13.01
N LEU A 31 18.48 4.57 -12.09
CA LEU A 31 17.83 3.54 -11.29
C LEU A 31 16.96 2.61 -12.14
N ALA A 32 16.23 3.13 -13.14
CA ALA A 32 15.42 2.32 -14.06
C ALA A 32 16.29 1.34 -14.86
N ILE A 33 17.41 1.83 -15.41
CA ILE A 33 18.38 0.99 -16.13
C ILE A 33 18.92 -0.09 -15.19
N GLN A 34 19.38 0.32 -14.00
CA GLN A 34 19.91 -0.61 -13.00
C GLN A 34 18.88 -1.68 -12.60
N ALA A 35 17.65 -1.28 -12.30
CA ALA A 35 16.58 -2.18 -11.86
C ALA A 35 16.17 -3.16 -12.97
N PHE A 36 16.18 -2.74 -14.23
CA PHE A 36 15.92 -3.62 -15.38
C PHE A 36 16.94 -4.76 -15.45
N TYR A 37 18.24 -4.47 -15.33
CA TYR A 37 19.27 -5.50 -15.35
C TYR A 37 19.21 -6.42 -14.12
N VAL A 38 18.89 -5.88 -12.94
CA VAL A 38 18.77 -6.68 -11.71
C VAL A 38 17.55 -7.60 -11.77
N GLN A 39 16.43 -7.15 -12.33
CA GLN A 39 15.19 -7.93 -12.42
C GLN A 39 15.45 -9.31 -13.07
N PHE A 40 16.11 -9.36 -14.23
CA PHE A 40 16.39 -10.63 -14.92
C PHE A 40 17.26 -11.60 -14.10
N LYS A 41 18.22 -11.07 -13.35
CA LYS A 41 19.11 -11.89 -12.51
C LYS A 41 18.35 -12.45 -11.32
N TRP A 42 17.52 -11.62 -10.68
CA TRP A 42 16.73 -12.02 -9.55
C TRP A 42 15.60 -12.98 -9.95
N ASP A 43 14.96 -12.79 -11.10
CA ASP A 43 13.97 -13.74 -11.66
C ASP A 43 14.58 -15.14 -11.82
N ARG A 44 15.80 -15.21 -12.37
CA ARG A 44 16.54 -16.47 -12.49
C ARG A 44 16.86 -17.08 -11.13
N LEU A 45 17.25 -16.27 -10.14
CA LEU A 45 17.53 -16.73 -8.79
C LEU A 45 16.28 -17.30 -8.10
N LEU A 46 15.13 -16.64 -8.27
CA LEU A 46 13.85 -17.11 -7.75
C LEU A 46 13.43 -18.44 -8.39
N GLN A 47 13.61 -18.58 -9.70
CA GLN A 47 13.32 -19.84 -10.42
C GLN A 47 14.20 -21.01 -9.93
N LEU A 48 15.43 -20.72 -9.50
CA LEU A 48 16.36 -21.71 -8.95
C LEU A 48 16.11 -22.01 -7.45
N GLY A 49 15.15 -21.35 -6.81
CA GLY A 49 14.87 -21.52 -5.37
C GLY A 49 15.97 -20.96 -4.46
N GLY A 50 16.86 -20.10 -4.97
CA GLY A 50 18.02 -19.58 -4.24
C GLY A 50 17.73 -18.37 -3.34
N ALA A 51 16.47 -18.01 -3.13
CA ALA A 51 16.09 -16.86 -2.31
C ALA A 51 15.99 -17.24 -0.83
N VAL A 52 16.49 -16.35 0.04
CA VAL A 52 16.39 -16.50 1.51
C VAL A 52 14.94 -16.48 1.98
N PHE A 53 14.13 -15.59 1.40
CA PHE A 53 12.70 -15.51 1.66
C PHE A 53 11.91 -16.30 0.62
N GLN A 54 10.80 -16.90 1.07
CA GLN A 54 9.87 -17.60 0.18
C GLN A 54 8.98 -16.58 -0.53
N PHE A 55 9.43 -16.03 -1.64
CA PHE A 55 8.58 -15.20 -2.51
C PHE A 55 7.58 -16.05 -3.29
N ARG A 56 6.50 -15.41 -3.76
CA ARG A 56 5.55 -16.05 -4.67
C ARG A 56 6.24 -16.42 -5.99
N GLY A 57 6.06 -17.66 -6.44
CA GLY A 57 6.50 -18.10 -7.76
C GLY A 57 5.66 -17.45 -8.85
N ALA A 58 6.08 -16.29 -9.35
CA ALA A 58 5.46 -15.62 -10.48
C ALA A 58 6.44 -15.60 -11.67
N ALA A 59 5.90 -15.40 -12.88
CA ALA A 59 6.71 -15.29 -14.10
C ALA A 59 7.65 -14.06 -14.12
N ASN A 60 7.44 -13.08 -13.24
CA ASN A 60 8.25 -11.86 -13.10
C ASN A 60 8.30 -11.43 -11.61
N SER A 61 9.46 -11.00 -11.12
CA SER A 61 9.62 -10.37 -9.80
C SER A 61 8.95 -9.01 -9.67
N GLY A 62 8.71 -8.31 -10.79
CA GLY A 62 8.09 -6.98 -10.80
C GLY A 62 8.97 -5.90 -10.18
N LEU A 63 10.29 -6.10 -10.14
CA LEU A 63 11.22 -5.22 -9.45
C LEU A 63 11.35 -3.85 -10.13
N LEU A 64 11.39 -3.80 -11.47
CA LEU A 64 11.50 -2.56 -12.25
C LEU A 64 10.32 -1.61 -12.05
N PRO A 65 9.04 -2.01 -12.23
CA PRO A 65 7.94 -1.09 -11.98
C PRO A 65 7.92 -0.65 -10.51
N ALA A 66 8.13 -1.59 -9.57
CA ALA A 66 8.12 -1.30 -8.14
C ALA A 66 9.20 -0.29 -7.73
N SER A 67 10.41 -0.39 -8.29
CA SER A 67 11.50 0.53 -8.01
C SER A 67 11.22 1.96 -8.49
N MET A 68 10.32 2.14 -9.47
CA MET A 68 10.02 3.45 -10.07
C MET A 68 8.83 4.17 -9.44
N VAL A 69 7.87 3.47 -8.84
CA VAL A 69 6.62 4.11 -8.33
C VAL A 69 6.94 5.22 -7.32
N MET A 70 7.68 4.91 -6.26
CA MET A 70 7.96 5.87 -5.18
C MET A 70 8.90 7.01 -5.62
N PRO A 71 10.00 6.75 -6.35
CA PRO A 71 10.83 7.82 -6.91
C PRO A 71 10.08 8.79 -7.82
N LEU A 72 9.33 8.27 -8.80
CA LEU A 72 8.60 9.10 -9.75
C LEU A 72 7.48 9.89 -9.05
N LEU A 73 6.79 9.29 -8.08
CA LEU A 73 5.81 10.00 -7.26
C LEU A 73 6.44 11.20 -6.54
N GLY A 74 7.60 11.01 -5.91
CA GLY A 74 8.31 12.09 -5.22
C GLY A 74 8.74 13.20 -6.17
N VAL A 75 9.28 12.86 -7.34
CA VAL A 75 9.69 13.82 -8.38
C VAL A 75 8.49 14.63 -8.90
N VAL A 76 7.38 13.95 -9.22
CA VAL A 76 6.15 14.63 -9.69
C VAL A 76 5.55 15.51 -8.61
N MET A 77 5.53 15.05 -7.36
CA MET A 77 5.01 15.82 -6.23
C MET A 77 5.87 17.08 -5.99
N LYS A 78 7.20 16.94 -6.02
CA LYS A 78 8.14 18.04 -5.92
C LYS A 78 7.81 19.13 -6.95
N GLU A 79 7.74 18.78 -8.24
CA GLU A 79 7.53 19.78 -9.29
C GLU A 79 6.13 20.43 -9.22
N ARG A 80 5.09 19.66 -8.90
CA ARG A 80 3.75 20.24 -8.71
C ARG A 80 3.69 21.23 -7.53
N CYS A 81 4.30 20.88 -6.41
CA CYS A 81 4.31 21.74 -5.22
C CYS A 81 5.23 22.94 -5.37
N ARG A 82 6.32 22.80 -6.13
CA ARG A 82 7.18 23.91 -6.56
C ARG A 82 6.41 24.91 -7.42
N ALA A 83 5.65 24.43 -8.41
CA ALA A 83 4.79 25.29 -9.24
C ALA A 83 3.70 26.00 -8.45
N ALA A 84 3.21 25.38 -7.36
CA ALA A 84 2.25 25.98 -6.44
C ALA A 84 2.88 26.93 -5.40
N GLY A 85 4.22 27.05 -5.34
CA GLY A 85 4.94 27.89 -4.38
C GLY A 85 4.96 27.35 -2.93
N ILE A 86 4.71 26.05 -2.72
CA ILE A 86 4.60 25.46 -1.38
C ILE A 86 5.87 24.68 -1.03
N VAL A 87 6.82 25.40 -0.44
CA VAL A 87 8.18 24.90 -0.14
C VAL A 87 8.20 23.64 0.72
N TYR A 88 7.31 23.54 1.72
CA TYR A 88 7.23 22.38 2.61
C TYR A 88 6.95 21.08 1.84
N PHE A 89 5.95 21.09 0.96
CA PHE A 89 5.58 19.90 0.18
C PHE A 89 6.53 19.64 -0.98
N GLU A 90 7.22 20.66 -1.50
CA GLU A 90 8.33 20.47 -2.43
C GLU A 90 9.46 19.64 -1.78
N ARG A 91 9.89 20.04 -0.56
CA ARG A 91 10.89 19.29 0.22
C ARG A 91 10.43 17.88 0.55
N PHE A 92 9.17 17.74 0.93
CA PHE A 92 8.57 16.42 1.16
C PHE A 92 8.65 15.53 -0.09
N GLY A 93 8.44 16.08 -1.30
CA GLY A 93 8.61 15.36 -2.57
C GLY A 93 10.03 14.87 -2.80
N ILE A 94 11.02 15.70 -2.46
CA ILE A 94 12.45 15.34 -2.52
C ILE A 94 12.75 14.16 -1.57
N VAL A 95 12.21 14.19 -0.35
CA VAL A 95 12.37 13.10 0.62
C VAL A 95 11.73 11.81 0.10
N VAL A 96 10.49 11.86 -0.38
CA VAL A 96 9.80 10.68 -0.96
C VAL A 96 10.59 10.09 -2.12
N ALA A 97 11.10 10.94 -3.03
CA ALA A 97 11.91 10.48 -4.16
C ALA A 97 13.20 9.79 -3.68
N SER A 98 13.91 10.42 -2.75
CA SER A 98 15.18 9.92 -2.21
C SER A 98 15.00 8.61 -1.44
N THR A 99 13.95 8.51 -0.61
CA THR A 99 13.58 7.27 0.09
C THR A 99 13.28 6.15 -0.89
N GLY A 100 12.46 6.40 -1.91
CA GLY A 100 12.15 5.40 -2.93
C GLY A 100 13.40 4.90 -3.66
N MET A 101 14.32 5.81 -4.02
CA MET A 101 15.57 5.46 -4.68
C MET A 101 16.46 4.61 -3.77
N LEU A 102 16.59 4.97 -2.49
CA LEU A 102 17.41 4.23 -1.53
C LEU A 102 16.85 2.83 -1.24
N LEU A 103 15.54 2.69 -1.07
CA LEU A 103 14.89 1.39 -0.87
C LEU A 103 15.09 0.46 -2.07
N ALA A 104 14.92 0.99 -3.29
CA ALA A 104 15.14 0.24 -4.53
C ALA A 104 16.61 -0.18 -4.73
N LEU A 105 17.56 0.71 -4.43
CA LEU A 105 18.99 0.41 -4.45
C LEU A 105 19.34 -0.66 -3.42
N PHE A 106 18.81 -0.57 -2.20
CA PHE A 106 19.07 -1.55 -1.15
C PHE A 106 18.66 -2.96 -1.58
N LEU A 107 17.44 -3.13 -2.11
CA LEU A 107 17.01 -4.43 -2.63
C LEU A 107 17.85 -4.89 -3.82
N SER A 108 18.27 -3.97 -4.68
CA SER A 108 19.12 -4.29 -5.82
C SER A 108 20.51 -4.76 -5.41
N VAL A 109 21.10 -4.17 -4.37
CA VAL A 109 22.38 -4.60 -3.81
C VAL A 109 22.24 -5.97 -3.15
N LEU A 110 21.16 -6.20 -2.40
CA LEU A 110 20.84 -7.52 -1.85
C LEU A 110 20.71 -8.57 -2.96
N ALA A 111 20.10 -8.19 -4.08
CA ALA A 111 20.00 -9.00 -5.29
C ALA A 111 21.30 -9.44 -5.90
N VAL A 112 22.16 -8.47 -6.12
CA VAL A 112 23.47 -8.73 -6.68
C VAL A 112 24.32 -9.54 -5.71
N GLY A 113 24.22 -9.29 -4.40
CA GLY A 113 25.01 -9.97 -3.37
C GLY A 113 24.70 -11.47 -3.21
N ILE A 114 23.42 -11.84 -3.32
CA ILE A 114 22.98 -13.25 -3.16
C ILE A 114 23.14 -14.03 -4.47
N THR A 115 23.14 -13.36 -5.63
CA THR A 115 23.26 -14.03 -6.93
C THR A 115 24.65 -14.63 -7.16
N LYS A 116 24.69 -15.94 -7.45
CA LYS A 116 25.92 -16.68 -7.81
C LYS A 116 25.81 -17.27 -9.22
N PRO A 117 26.86 -17.20 -10.07
CA PRO A 117 28.09 -16.40 -9.89
C PRO A 117 27.80 -14.89 -9.90
N VAL A 118 28.72 -14.10 -9.32
CA VAL A 118 28.53 -12.65 -9.16
C VAL A 118 28.41 -11.98 -10.54
N PRO A 119 27.32 -11.23 -10.82
CA PRO A 119 27.09 -10.63 -12.12
C PRO A 119 27.86 -9.31 -12.29
N THR A 120 29.13 -9.37 -12.67
CA THR A 120 30.06 -8.20 -12.73
C THR A 120 29.47 -6.96 -13.41
N ASN A 121 28.83 -7.11 -14.57
CA ASN A 121 28.24 -5.99 -15.31
C ASN A 121 27.10 -5.32 -14.52
N THR A 122 26.26 -6.14 -13.87
CA THR A 122 25.15 -5.64 -13.02
C THR A 122 25.69 -5.00 -11.75
N CYS A 123 26.80 -5.49 -11.18
CA CYS A 123 27.50 -4.85 -10.06
C CYS A 123 28.00 -3.45 -10.45
N ILE A 124 28.66 -3.32 -11.61
CA ILE A 124 29.18 -2.03 -12.10
C ILE A 124 28.03 -1.04 -12.30
N LEU A 125 26.95 -1.46 -12.96
CA LEU A 125 25.75 -0.63 -13.14
C LEU A 125 25.14 -0.19 -11.80
N THR A 126 25.06 -1.10 -10.83
CA THR A 126 24.54 -0.81 -9.48
C THR A 126 25.44 0.17 -8.73
N GLY A 127 26.77 0.04 -8.87
CA GLY A 127 27.74 0.95 -8.27
C GLY A 127 27.70 2.35 -8.88
N ILE A 128 27.52 2.47 -10.21
CA ILE A 128 27.35 3.76 -10.90
C ILE A 128 26.04 4.43 -10.46
N ALA A 129 24.92 3.71 -10.55
CA ALA A 129 23.61 4.25 -10.16
C ALA A 129 23.60 4.67 -8.67
N GLY A 130 24.14 3.81 -7.79
CA GLY A 130 24.28 4.08 -6.36
C GLY A 130 25.13 5.32 -6.08
N SER A 131 26.29 5.46 -6.74
CA SER A 131 27.16 6.63 -6.60
C SER A 131 26.46 7.93 -7.01
N VAL A 132 25.75 7.93 -8.14
CA VAL A 132 25.03 9.11 -8.65
C VAL A 132 23.88 9.50 -7.71
N ILE A 133 23.15 8.52 -7.19
CA ILE A 133 22.04 8.76 -6.23
C ILE A 133 22.58 9.31 -4.91
N ILE A 134 23.61 8.69 -4.34
CA ILE A 134 24.23 9.15 -3.09
C ILE A 134 24.81 10.56 -3.25
N TYR A 135 25.49 10.83 -4.37
CA TYR A 135 26.00 12.18 -4.69
C TYR A 135 24.87 13.22 -4.75
N THR A 136 23.76 12.88 -5.42
CA THR A 136 22.60 13.76 -5.53
C THR A 136 21.94 14.02 -4.17
N MET A 137 21.77 12.97 -3.36
CA MET A 137 21.23 13.06 -2.00
C MET A 137 22.12 13.95 -1.11
N LYS A 138 23.44 13.75 -1.13
CA LYS A 138 24.41 14.54 -0.37
C LYS A 138 24.32 16.04 -0.64
N HIS A 139 24.08 16.43 -1.90
CA HIS A 139 24.01 17.84 -2.30
C HIS A 139 22.61 18.45 -2.24
N SER A 140 21.55 17.66 -2.04
CA SER A 140 20.16 18.14 -2.11
C SER A 140 19.44 18.08 -0.76
N LEU A 141 19.77 17.08 0.07
CA LEU A 141 19.10 16.84 1.35
C LEU A 141 19.80 17.60 2.48
N THR A 142 19.00 18.09 3.42
CA THR A 142 19.46 18.56 4.73
C THR A 142 19.79 17.37 5.65
N VAL A 143 20.49 17.63 6.76
CA VAL A 143 20.83 16.59 7.73
C VAL A 143 19.58 15.88 8.28
N SER A 144 18.53 16.63 8.60
CA SER A 144 17.27 16.05 9.11
C SER A 144 16.55 15.19 8.07
N GLU A 145 16.58 15.58 6.79
CA GLU A 145 16.03 14.81 5.69
C GLU A 145 16.84 13.53 5.41
N VAL A 146 18.17 13.57 5.56
CA VAL A 146 19.02 12.37 5.47
C VAL A 146 18.67 11.38 6.58
N ILE A 147 18.51 11.86 7.82
CA ILE A 147 18.08 11.04 8.95
C ILE A 147 16.73 10.39 8.64
N GLU A 148 15.77 11.15 8.10
CA GLU A 148 14.47 10.62 7.70
C GLU A 148 14.56 9.46 6.71
N VAL A 149 15.36 9.63 5.66
CA VAL A 149 15.53 8.60 4.65
C VAL A 149 16.15 7.33 5.26
N LEU A 150 17.11 7.48 6.16
CA LEU A 150 17.76 6.36 6.86
C LEU A 150 16.83 5.66 7.85
N GLU A 151 16.01 6.40 8.58
CA GLU A 151 14.97 5.85 9.48
C GLU A 151 13.99 4.98 8.70
N VAL A 152 13.50 5.45 7.55
CA VAL A 152 12.58 4.66 6.71
C VAL A 152 13.27 3.41 6.19
N LEU A 153 14.53 3.48 5.75
CA LEU A 153 15.30 2.30 5.34
C LEU A 153 15.44 1.30 6.49
N LEU A 154 15.75 1.76 7.70
CA LEU A 154 15.90 0.90 8.88
C LEU A 154 14.59 0.18 9.19
N ILE A 155 13.46 0.91 9.22
CA ILE A 155 12.13 0.34 9.43
C ILE A 155 11.83 -0.69 8.33
N PHE A 156 12.14 -0.39 7.06
CA PHE A 156 11.95 -1.31 5.94
C PHE A 156 12.72 -2.61 6.11
N VAL A 157 13.98 -2.57 6.52
CA VAL A 157 14.81 -3.76 6.73
C VAL A 157 14.20 -4.64 7.83
N TYR A 158 13.89 -4.08 9.00
CA TYR A 158 13.29 -4.84 10.10
C TYR A 158 11.91 -5.41 9.74
N LEU A 159 11.06 -4.59 9.11
CA LEU A 159 9.74 -5.02 8.70
C LEU A 159 9.82 -6.14 7.65
N SER A 160 10.78 -6.07 6.73
CA SER A 160 11.02 -7.13 5.75
C SER A 160 11.44 -8.44 6.42
N MET A 161 12.35 -8.40 7.40
CA MET A 161 12.76 -9.60 8.14
C MET A 161 11.59 -10.26 8.88
N ILE A 162 10.68 -9.47 9.45
CA ILE A 162 9.52 -9.97 10.18
C ILE A 162 8.44 -10.46 9.21
N LEU A 163 7.95 -9.60 8.32
CA LEU A 163 6.76 -9.89 7.50
C LEU A 163 7.03 -10.91 6.40
N LEU A 164 8.21 -10.92 5.76
CA LEU A 164 8.50 -11.93 4.73
C LEU A 164 8.70 -13.33 5.31
N TYR A 165 9.00 -13.44 6.61
CA TYR A 165 9.03 -14.71 7.32
C TYR A 165 7.62 -15.15 7.75
N LEU A 166 6.79 -14.22 8.25
CA LEU A 166 5.41 -14.50 8.67
C LEU A 166 4.47 -14.78 7.50
N LEU A 167 4.73 -14.20 6.32
CA LEU A 167 3.86 -14.23 5.14
C LEU A 167 4.56 -14.88 3.93
N PRO A 168 4.94 -16.16 4.02
CA PRO A 168 5.61 -16.85 2.92
C PRO A 168 4.69 -16.92 1.70
N ARG A 169 5.26 -16.70 0.51
CA ARG A 169 4.61 -16.78 -0.81
C ARG A 169 3.46 -15.77 -1.03
N CYS A 170 3.27 -14.79 -0.14
CA CYS A 170 2.29 -13.72 -0.32
C CYS A 170 2.72 -12.70 -1.39
N PHE A 171 4.01 -12.36 -1.42
CA PHE A 171 4.53 -11.24 -2.22
C PHE A 171 5.51 -11.72 -3.28
N THR A 172 5.53 -11.04 -4.43
CA THR A 172 6.75 -10.94 -5.26
C THR A 172 7.73 -9.93 -4.63
N PRO A 173 9.01 -9.91 -5.03
CA PRO A 173 9.97 -8.91 -4.54
C PRO A 173 9.53 -7.47 -4.81
N GLY A 174 8.94 -7.20 -5.98
CA GLY A 174 8.40 -5.88 -6.32
C GLY A 174 7.18 -5.51 -5.47
N GLU A 175 6.25 -6.44 -5.24
CA GLU A 175 5.12 -6.23 -4.33
C GLU A 175 5.59 -5.95 -2.90
N ALA A 176 6.58 -6.71 -2.42
CA ALA A 176 7.20 -6.50 -1.12
C ALA A 176 7.85 -5.12 -1.02
N LEU A 177 8.59 -4.67 -2.05
CA LEU A 177 9.17 -3.32 -2.09
C LEU A 177 8.09 -2.23 -1.94
N LEU A 178 6.99 -2.33 -2.69
CA LEU A 178 5.91 -1.34 -2.64
C LEU A 178 5.15 -1.34 -1.33
N VAL A 179 4.71 -2.52 -0.86
CA VAL A 179 3.91 -2.65 0.36
C VAL A 179 4.75 -2.30 1.58
N LEU A 180 5.91 -2.92 1.74
CA LEU A 180 6.77 -2.70 2.90
C LEU A 180 7.38 -1.30 2.87
N GLY A 181 7.83 -0.81 1.72
CA GLY A 181 8.33 0.56 1.58
C GLY A 181 7.28 1.61 1.92
N GLY A 182 6.04 1.43 1.44
CA GLY A 182 4.92 2.29 1.77
C GLY A 182 4.56 2.28 3.26
N VAL A 183 4.50 1.09 3.87
CA VAL A 183 4.26 0.94 5.31
C VAL A 183 5.37 1.58 6.14
N SER A 184 6.64 1.35 5.78
CA SER A 184 7.79 1.93 6.48
C SER A 184 7.76 3.45 6.44
N PHE A 185 7.41 4.02 5.29
CA PHE A 185 7.24 5.46 5.14
C PHE A 185 6.08 5.98 6.00
N VAL A 186 4.92 5.35 5.94
CA VAL A 186 3.73 5.71 6.73
C VAL A 186 4.01 5.64 8.24
N LEU A 187 4.68 4.58 8.70
CA LEU A 187 5.05 4.41 10.11
C LEU A 187 5.98 5.53 10.56
N ASN A 188 7.01 5.85 9.76
CA ASN A 188 7.93 6.93 10.09
C ASN A 188 7.23 8.29 10.17
N GLN A 189 6.36 8.60 9.20
CA GLN A 189 5.57 9.84 9.21
C GLN A 189 4.67 9.92 10.44
N LEU A 190 4.05 8.81 10.84
CA LEU A 190 3.19 8.79 12.01
C LEU A 190 3.99 8.99 13.31
N ILE A 191 5.17 8.37 13.43
CA ILE A 191 6.08 8.57 14.58
C ILE A 191 6.46 10.05 14.69
N LYS A 192 6.98 10.65 13.61
CA LYS A 192 7.41 12.06 13.62
C LYS A 192 6.28 13.01 13.97
N ARG A 193 5.10 12.81 13.38
CA ARG A 193 3.91 13.63 13.68
C ARG A 193 3.41 13.43 15.10
N SER A 194 3.56 12.24 15.67
CA SER A 194 3.18 11.96 17.06
C SER A 194 4.15 12.56 18.08
N LEU A 195 5.43 12.70 17.74
CA LEU A 195 6.44 13.34 18.59
C LEU A 195 6.37 14.86 18.51
N ASN A 196 6.08 15.40 17.32
CA ASN A 196 6.02 16.83 17.05
C ASN A 196 4.60 17.39 17.07
N VAL A 197 3.71 16.87 17.92
CA VAL A 197 2.35 17.43 18.07
C VAL A 197 2.47 18.83 18.68
N ILE A 198 2.65 19.83 17.82
CA ILE A 198 2.51 21.24 18.14
C ILE A 198 1.01 21.47 18.37
N GLU A 199 0.64 22.36 19.30
CA GLU A 199 -0.74 22.68 19.73
C GLU A 199 -1.69 23.24 18.63
N GLY A 200 -1.36 23.05 17.35
CA GLY A 200 -2.20 23.37 16.21
C GLY A 200 -3.16 22.24 15.86
N ARG A 201 -4.40 22.60 15.48
CA ARG A 201 -5.40 21.67 14.95
C ARG A 201 -4.96 21.17 13.58
N GLY A 202 -4.44 19.95 13.48
CA GLY A 202 -4.18 19.32 12.19
C GLY A 202 -5.47 18.79 11.55
N ASP A 203 -5.52 18.74 10.22
CA ASP A 203 -6.70 18.25 9.51
C ASP A 203 -6.91 16.75 9.78
N PRO A 204 -8.09 16.32 10.27
CA PRO A 204 -8.34 14.94 10.67
C PRO A 204 -8.04 13.91 9.57
N ILE A 205 -8.25 14.29 8.32
CA ILE A 205 -8.11 13.43 7.15
C ILE A 205 -6.63 13.04 6.92
N ASP A 206 -5.70 13.90 7.31
CA ASP A 206 -4.26 13.71 7.10
C ASP A 206 -3.66 12.67 8.03
N PHE A 207 -4.27 12.42 9.19
CA PHE A 207 -3.81 11.40 10.15
C PHE A 207 -4.57 10.08 10.00
N PHE A 208 -5.77 10.13 9.43
CA PHE A 208 -6.68 8.98 9.40
C PHE A 208 -6.07 7.77 8.67
N LEU A 209 -5.49 7.97 7.48
CA LEU A 209 -4.81 6.90 6.73
C LEU A 209 -3.61 6.36 7.51
N LEU A 210 -2.77 7.24 8.06
CA LEU A 210 -1.54 6.85 8.75
C LEU A 210 -1.87 5.98 9.97
N VAL A 211 -2.79 6.43 10.82
CA VAL A 211 -3.16 5.70 12.03
C VAL A 211 -3.93 4.43 11.71
N ALA A 212 -4.79 4.43 10.68
CA ALA A 212 -5.48 3.21 10.26
C ALA A 212 -4.50 2.13 9.78
N VAL A 213 -3.56 2.48 8.90
CA VAL A 213 -2.54 1.54 8.38
C VAL A 213 -1.65 1.00 9.49
N VAL A 214 -1.11 1.87 10.35
CA VAL A 214 -0.25 1.42 11.46
C VAL A 214 -1.06 0.60 12.47
N GLY A 215 -2.29 1.01 12.77
CA GLY A 215 -3.18 0.33 13.70
C GLY A 215 -3.51 -1.10 13.26
N VAL A 216 -3.88 -1.33 12.00
CA VAL A 216 -4.17 -2.68 11.51
C VAL A 216 -2.94 -3.58 11.46
N ILE A 217 -1.75 -3.02 11.21
CA ILE A 217 -0.50 -3.78 11.21
C ILE A 217 -0.11 -4.19 12.63
N LEU A 218 -0.17 -3.27 13.59
CA LEU A 218 0.07 -3.58 15.00
C LEU A 218 -0.90 -4.64 15.52
N LEU A 219 -2.18 -4.53 15.13
CA LEU A 219 -3.20 -5.54 15.46
C LEU A 219 -2.85 -6.91 14.88
N GLY A 220 -2.43 -6.96 13.61
CA GLY A 220 -2.02 -8.19 12.93
C GLY A 220 -0.80 -8.84 13.56
N LEU A 221 0.23 -8.06 13.88
CA LEU A 221 1.43 -8.54 14.57
C LEU A 221 1.09 -9.09 15.96
N PHE A 222 0.29 -8.36 16.73
CA PHE A 222 -0.15 -8.80 18.06
C PHE A 222 -0.87 -10.16 18.00
N PHE A 223 -1.86 -10.31 17.12
CA PHE A 223 -2.60 -11.58 17.01
C PHE A 223 -1.78 -12.71 16.40
N THR A 224 -0.86 -12.39 15.47
CA THR A 224 0.05 -13.41 14.93
C THR A 224 0.91 -13.99 16.04
N VAL A 225 1.48 -13.15 16.91
CA VAL A 225 2.26 -13.62 18.06
C VAL A 225 1.39 -14.38 19.04
N LEU A 226 0.21 -13.86 19.39
CA LEU A 226 -0.70 -14.49 20.34
C LEU A 226 -1.12 -15.90 19.90
N PHE A 227 -1.52 -16.06 18.63
CA PHE A 227 -2.01 -17.33 18.10
C PHE A 227 -0.91 -18.33 17.75
N ILE A 228 0.37 -17.97 17.91
CA ILE A 228 1.45 -18.97 17.99
C ILE A 228 1.31 -19.79 19.28
N PHE A 229 0.85 -19.16 20.38
CA PHE A 229 0.75 -19.79 21.70
C PHE A 229 -0.66 -20.29 22.05
N MET A 230 -1.68 -19.90 21.28
CA MET A 230 -3.08 -20.20 21.57
C MET A 230 -3.83 -20.68 20.32
N ASP A 231 -4.65 -21.72 20.46
CA ASP A 231 -5.50 -22.20 19.35
C ASP A 231 -6.63 -21.20 19.04
N SER A 232 -6.52 -20.58 17.87
CA SER A 232 -7.48 -19.63 17.33
C SER A 232 -8.88 -20.21 17.02
N GLY A 233 -9.02 -21.54 16.90
CA GLY A 233 -10.28 -22.19 16.52
C GLY A 233 -11.37 -22.26 17.60
N THR A 234 -11.04 -21.92 18.85
CA THR A 234 -11.98 -22.00 19.97
C THR A 234 -12.89 -20.77 20.07
N TRP A 235 -14.06 -20.93 20.71
CA TRP A 235 -14.96 -19.80 20.99
C TRP A 235 -14.33 -18.81 21.97
N ILE A 236 -13.58 -19.28 22.95
CA ILE A 236 -12.87 -18.45 23.94
C ILE A 236 -11.86 -17.55 23.24
N SER A 237 -11.02 -18.12 22.38
CA SER A 237 -10.03 -17.36 21.61
C SER A 237 -10.67 -16.38 20.64
N SER A 238 -11.85 -16.71 20.10
CA SER A 238 -12.63 -15.79 19.25
C SER A 238 -13.23 -14.63 20.05
N MET A 239 -13.76 -14.89 21.25
CA MET A 239 -14.22 -13.84 22.17
C MET A 239 -13.05 -12.94 22.58
N PHE A 240 -11.90 -13.54 22.90
CA PHE A 240 -10.68 -12.79 23.21
C PHE A 240 -10.22 -11.93 22.04
N PHE A 241 -10.25 -12.46 20.81
CA PHE A 241 -9.92 -11.70 19.61
C PHE A 241 -10.80 -10.45 19.45
N HIS A 242 -12.13 -10.61 19.54
CA HIS A 242 -13.05 -9.48 19.40
C HIS A 242 -12.91 -8.47 20.54
N MET A 243 -12.81 -8.95 21.78
CA MET A 243 -12.61 -8.11 22.97
C MET A 243 -11.29 -7.34 22.87
N MET A 244 -10.18 -8.01 22.56
CA MET A 244 -8.87 -7.37 22.47
C MET A 244 -8.78 -6.43 21.27
N THR A 245 -9.44 -6.74 20.16
CA THR A 245 -9.58 -5.79 19.03
C THR A 245 -10.31 -4.53 19.47
N ALA A 246 -11.39 -4.66 20.25
CA ALA A 246 -12.10 -3.51 20.81
C ALA A 246 -11.23 -2.73 21.80
N VAL A 247 -10.48 -3.41 22.67
CA VAL A 247 -9.55 -2.77 23.63
C VAL A 247 -8.43 -2.01 22.92
N LEU A 248 -7.79 -2.61 21.92
CA LEU A 248 -6.72 -1.94 21.16
C LEU A 248 -7.29 -0.81 20.28
N GLY A 249 -8.45 -1.02 19.65
CA GLY A 249 -9.12 -0.02 18.84
C GLY A 249 -9.57 1.19 19.65
N LEU A 250 -10.29 0.97 20.75
CA LEU A 250 -10.87 2.04 21.59
C LEU A 250 -9.87 2.59 22.63
N GLY A 251 -8.92 1.78 23.09
CA GLY A 251 -7.96 2.14 24.13
C GLY A 251 -6.60 2.63 23.62
N VAL A 252 -6.20 2.27 22.41
CA VAL A 252 -4.91 2.70 21.82
C VAL A 252 -5.13 3.56 20.59
N ILE A 253 -5.82 3.03 19.57
CA ILE A 253 -5.97 3.72 18.28
C ILE A 253 -6.81 4.99 18.42
N MET A 254 -7.95 4.93 19.12
CA MET A 254 -8.84 6.09 19.30
C MET A 254 -8.20 7.21 20.13
N PRO A 255 -7.56 6.97 21.29
CA PRO A 255 -6.87 8.02 22.04
C PRO A 255 -5.68 8.59 21.27
N TRP A 256 -5.00 7.78 20.44
CA TRP A 256 -3.95 8.26 19.58
C TRP A 256 -4.47 9.22 18.50
N LEU A 257 -5.57 8.86 17.82
CA LEU A 257 -6.27 9.77 16.90
C LEU A 257 -6.76 11.03 17.61
N TYR A 258 -7.33 10.91 18.80
CA TYR A 258 -7.78 12.05 19.60
C TYR A 258 -6.62 13.01 19.89
N ARG A 259 -5.45 12.49 20.27
CA ARG A 259 -4.25 13.28 20.53
C ARG A 259 -3.78 14.04 19.28
N LEU A 260 -3.82 13.41 18.11
CA LEU A 260 -3.35 14.01 16.85
C LEU A 260 -4.34 15.04 16.28
N ILE A 261 -5.64 14.78 16.42
CA ILE A 261 -6.71 15.58 15.82
C ILE A 261 -7.16 16.71 16.77
N HIS A 262 -6.94 16.55 18.07
CA HIS A 262 -7.49 17.40 19.14
C HIS A 262 -9.02 17.52 19.11
N ARG A 263 -9.70 16.50 18.58
CA ARG A 263 -11.17 16.34 18.59
C ARG A 263 -11.52 14.87 18.73
N ASN A 264 -12.71 14.59 19.26
CA ASN A 264 -13.26 13.24 19.34
C ASN A 264 -13.38 12.61 17.94
N PRO A 265 -12.58 11.58 17.58
CA PRO A 265 -12.51 11.08 16.20
C PRO A 265 -13.81 10.44 15.74
N LEU A 266 -14.52 9.74 16.61
CA LEU A 266 -15.83 9.14 16.31
C LEU A 266 -16.89 10.20 16.01
N PHE A 267 -16.93 11.24 16.85
CA PHE A 267 -17.88 12.34 16.66
C PHE A 267 -17.57 13.12 15.37
N TRP A 268 -16.28 13.40 15.11
CA TRP A 268 -15.85 13.97 13.85
C TRP A 268 -16.26 13.12 12.65
N LEU A 269 -16.03 11.79 12.70
CA LEU A 269 -16.34 10.89 11.60
C LEU A 269 -17.85 10.86 11.34
N LEU A 270 -18.68 10.78 12.37
CA LEU A 270 -20.14 10.82 12.22
C LEU A 270 -20.59 12.16 11.62
N GLN A 271 -20.13 13.28 12.16
CA GLN A 271 -20.44 14.60 11.61
C GLN A 271 -20.00 14.71 10.15
N PHE A 272 -18.82 14.21 9.81
CA PHE A 272 -18.28 14.22 8.47
C PHE A 272 -19.15 13.40 7.50
N LEU A 273 -19.56 12.18 7.88
CA LEU A 273 -20.37 11.31 7.02
C LEU A 273 -21.78 11.88 6.77
N PHE A 274 -22.37 12.54 7.76
CA PHE A 274 -23.73 13.09 7.70
C PHE A 274 -23.79 14.60 7.39
N GLN A 275 -22.66 15.20 7.00
CA GLN A 275 -22.55 16.66 6.82
C GLN A 275 -23.42 17.18 5.67
N THR A 276 -23.46 16.47 4.54
CA THR A 276 -24.12 16.93 3.31
C THR A 276 -25.04 15.88 2.72
N GLN A 277 -26.08 16.33 2.01
CA GLN A 277 -27.01 15.43 1.31
C GLN A 277 -26.29 14.62 0.21
N THR A 278 -25.28 15.20 -0.45
CA THR A 278 -24.47 14.50 -1.44
C THR A 278 -23.74 13.30 -0.83
N ARG A 279 -23.15 13.46 0.36
CA ARG A 279 -22.50 12.36 1.08
C ARG A 279 -23.50 11.27 1.45
N LEU A 280 -24.68 11.64 1.92
CA LEU A 280 -25.75 10.69 2.24
C LEU A 280 -26.19 9.87 1.02
N TYR A 281 -26.46 10.52 -0.12
CA TYR A 281 -26.83 9.82 -1.35
C TYR A 281 -25.72 8.89 -1.85
N LEU A 282 -24.46 9.33 -1.77
CA LEU A 282 -23.30 8.48 -2.11
C LEU A 282 -23.19 7.26 -1.19
N LEU A 283 -23.37 7.44 0.12
CA LEU A 283 -23.33 6.34 1.08
C LEU A 283 -24.44 5.32 0.82
N VAL A 284 -25.68 5.76 0.57
CA VAL A 284 -26.80 4.87 0.22
C VAL A 284 -26.53 4.13 -1.10
N TYR A 285 -26.00 4.84 -2.10
CA TYR A 285 -25.64 4.22 -3.38
C TYR A 285 -24.51 3.18 -3.21
N TRP A 286 -23.47 3.48 -2.44
CA TRP A 286 -22.37 2.56 -2.18
C TRP A 286 -22.78 1.36 -1.32
N THR A 287 -23.71 1.51 -0.37
CA THR A 287 -24.24 0.37 0.39
C THR A 287 -25.05 -0.55 -0.52
N PHE A 288 -25.81 -0.02 -1.48
CA PHE A 288 -26.48 -0.83 -2.50
C PHE A 288 -25.47 -1.58 -3.38
N LEU A 289 -24.41 -0.92 -3.85
CA LEU A 289 -23.34 -1.58 -4.61
C LEU A 289 -22.63 -2.68 -3.79
N ALA A 290 -22.33 -2.42 -2.51
CA ALA A 290 -21.74 -3.41 -1.62
C ALA A 290 -22.67 -4.62 -1.42
N ALA A 291 -23.97 -4.38 -1.23
CA ALA A 291 -24.97 -5.44 -1.15
C ALA A 291 -25.04 -6.26 -2.45
N SER A 292 -24.97 -5.60 -3.61
CA SER A 292 -24.90 -6.28 -4.90
C SER A 292 -23.65 -7.16 -5.05
N ALA A 293 -22.49 -6.69 -4.59
CA ALA A 293 -21.24 -7.45 -4.60
C ALA A 293 -21.35 -8.69 -3.69
N CYS A 294 -21.93 -8.55 -2.50
CA CYS A 294 -22.22 -9.67 -1.61
C CYS A 294 -23.18 -10.66 -2.28
N GLY A 295 -24.25 -10.18 -2.93
CA GLY A 295 -25.19 -11.01 -3.69
C GLY A 295 -24.50 -11.82 -4.79
N VAL A 296 -23.55 -11.22 -5.51
CA VAL A 296 -22.73 -11.90 -6.53
C VAL A 296 -21.86 -13.00 -5.92
N VAL A 297 -21.28 -12.78 -4.73
CA VAL A 297 -20.49 -13.79 -4.00
C VAL A 297 -21.38 -14.96 -3.55
N PHE A 298 -22.54 -14.67 -2.96
CA PHE A 298 -23.47 -15.70 -2.50
C PHE A 298 -24.05 -16.51 -3.66
N TYR A 299 -24.49 -15.84 -4.73
CA TYR A 299 -25.02 -16.49 -5.92
C TYR A 299 -24.03 -17.48 -6.54
N GLN A 300 -22.76 -17.09 -6.66
CA GLN A 300 -21.74 -17.97 -7.22
C GLN A 300 -21.39 -19.15 -6.32
N ASN A 301 -21.39 -18.95 -5.00
CA ASN A 301 -21.19 -20.05 -4.06
C ASN A 301 -22.40 -21.01 -4.05
N ALA A 302 -23.63 -20.50 -4.17
CA ALA A 302 -24.83 -21.32 -4.30
C ALA A 302 -24.80 -22.15 -5.61
N LYS A 303 -24.40 -21.53 -6.73
CA LYS A 303 -24.23 -22.22 -8.00
C LYS A 303 -23.16 -23.32 -7.91
N ARG A 304 -22.02 -23.05 -7.26
CA ARG A 304 -20.98 -24.05 -7.01
C ARG A 304 -21.48 -25.24 -6.19
N ALA A 305 -22.35 -25.01 -5.20
CA ALA A 305 -22.93 -26.08 -4.40
C ALA A 305 -23.87 -26.99 -5.22
N SER A 306 -24.55 -26.42 -6.22
CA SER A 306 -25.46 -27.15 -7.11
C SER A 306 -24.75 -27.91 -8.24
N GLU A 307 -23.59 -27.44 -8.70
CA GLU A 307 -22.84 -28.06 -9.79
C GLU A 307 -21.66 -28.87 -9.21
N SER A 308 -21.67 -30.21 -9.35
CA SER A 308 -20.65 -31.15 -8.80
C SER A 308 -19.21 -30.94 -9.30
N LYS A 309 -18.93 -29.92 -10.13
CA LYS A 309 -17.58 -29.64 -10.64
C LYS A 309 -16.84 -28.68 -9.71
N LYS A 310 -15.53 -28.88 -9.57
CA LYS A 310 -14.60 -27.96 -8.90
C LYS A 310 -14.49 -26.66 -9.73
N HIS A 311 -15.52 -25.82 -9.67
CA HIS A 311 -15.55 -24.53 -10.37
C HIS A 311 -14.67 -23.53 -9.63
N GLN A 312 -13.78 -22.85 -10.36
CA GLN A 312 -13.11 -21.63 -9.90
C GLN A 312 -13.78 -20.43 -10.55
N ALA A 313 -13.80 -19.29 -9.87
CA ALA A 313 -14.40 -18.06 -10.40
C ALA A 313 -13.80 -17.70 -11.76
N SER A 314 -14.66 -17.62 -12.78
CA SER A 314 -14.27 -17.27 -14.14
C SER A 314 -13.67 -15.86 -14.24
N THR A 315 -12.93 -15.58 -15.32
CA THR A 315 -12.47 -14.21 -15.61
C THR A 315 -13.61 -13.22 -15.74
N ILE A 316 -14.80 -13.66 -16.18
CA ILE A 316 -16.01 -12.82 -16.28
C ILE A 316 -16.48 -12.39 -14.90
N THR A 317 -16.51 -13.33 -13.94
CA THR A 317 -16.83 -13.04 -12.54
C THR A 317 -15.94 -11.92 -11.99
N ARG A 318 -14.64 -12.00 -12.26
CA ARG A 318 -13.67 -11.01 -11.77
C ARG A 318 -13.93 -9.63 -12.35
N LYS A 319 -14.42 -9.54 -13.60
CA LYS A 319 -14.81 -8.27 -14.23
C LYS A 319 -16.00 -7.61 -13.55
N TYR A 320 -16.95 -8.37 -12.96
CA TYR A 320 -18.04 -7.76 -12.19
C TYR A 320 -17.53 -6.94 -11.01
N PHE A 321 -16.55 -7.46 -10.26
CA PHE A 321 -15.95 -6.70 -9.14
C PHE A 321 -15.19 -5.45 -9.62
N HIS A 322 -14.52 -5.52 -10.77
CA HIS A 322 -13.89 -4.34 -11.36
C HIS A 322 -14.92 -3.30 -11.76
N PHE A 323 -16.03 -3.72 -12.38
CA PHE A 323 -17.13 -2.83 -12.73
C PHE A 323 -17.75 -2.17 -11.49
N ILE A 324 -18.00 -2.94 -10.42
CA ILE A 324 -18.54 -2.41 -9.16
C ILE A 324 -17.58 -1.38 -8.56
N VAL A 325 -16.27 -1.68 -8.51
CA VAL A 325 -15.29 -0.73 -7.99
C VAL A 325 -15.22 0.54 -8.84
N VAL A 326 -15.26 0.45 -10.16
CA VAL A 326 -15.36 1.63 -11.04
C VAL A 326 -16.64 2.42 -10.76
N ALA A 327 -17.78 1.73 -10.62
CA ALA A 327 -19.06 2.34 -10.30
C ALA A 327 -19.10 2.99 -8.90
N THR A 328 -18.27 2.55 -7.97
CA THR A 328 -18.07 3.19 -6.66
C THR A 328 -17.16 4.43 -6.77
N TYR A 329 -16.01 4.30 -7.44
CA TYR A 329 -14.98 5.35 -7.46
C TYR A 329 -15.33 6.53 -8.35
N VAL A 330 -15.93 6.31 -9.54
CA VAL A 330 -16.27 7.38 -10.48
C VAL A 330 -17.17 8.45 -9.85
N PRO A 331 -18.33 8.12 -9.25
CA PRO A 331 -19.16 9.14 -8.59
C PRO A 331 -18.46 9.74 -7.36
N GLY A 332 -17.68 8.97 -6.60
CA GLY A 332 -16.87 9.51 -5.51
C GLY A 332 -15.86 10.56 -5.96
N LEU A 333 -15.18 10.33 -7.10
CA LEU A 333 -14.19 11.25 -7.65
C LEU A 333 -14.80 12.55 -8.20
N ILE A 334 -16.03 12.46 -8.72
CA ILE A 334 -16.78 13.58 -9.29
C ILE A 334 -17.44 14.42 -8.18
N TYR A 335 -18.16 13.77 -7.26
CA TYR A 335 -19.04 14.45 -6.31
C TYR A 335 -18.39 14.74 -4.94
N ASP A 336 -17.58 13.82 -4.38
CA ASP A 336 -16.91 14.06 -3.09
C ASP A 336 -15.67 13.18 -2.90
N ARG A 337 -14.50 13.76 -3.22
CA ARG A 337 -13.19 13.10 -3.08
C ARG A 337 -12.76 12.88 -1.64
N GLN A 338 -13.20 13.74 -0.71
CA GLN A 338 -12.83 13.59 0.70
C GLN A 338 -13.59 12.42 1.31
N LEU A 339 -14.89 12.30 1.00
CA LEU A 339 -15.68 11.14 1.40
C LEU A 339 -15.07 9.86 0.82
N LEU A 340 -14.74 9.85 -0.48
CA LEU A 340 -14.09 8.68 -1.12
C LEU A 340 -12.77 8.30 -0.42
N TYR A 341 -11.93 9.28 -0.07
CA TYR A 341 -10.69 9.04 0.65
C TYR A 341 -10.96 8.35 1.99
N VAL A 342 -11.84 8.90 2.83
CA VAL A 342 -12.12 8.38 4.18
C VAL A 342 -12.79 6.99 4.09
N ALA A 343 -13.75 6.84 3.19
CA ALA A 343 -14.42 5.56 2.95
C ALA A 343 -13.43 4.48 2.48
N ALA A 344 -12.51 4.80 1.57
CA ALA A 344 -11.50 3.86 1.11
C ALA A 344 -10.55 3.42 2.24
N VAL A 345 -10.15 4.32 3.14
CA VAL A 345 -9.33 3.97 4.32
C VAL A 345 -10.10 3.02 5.26
N LEU A 346 -11.39 3.31 5.51
CA LEU A 346 -12.26 2.43 6.30
C LEU A 346 -12.41 1.06 5.64
N CYS A 347 -12.65 1.02 4.33
CA CYS A 347 -12.73 -0.24 3.58
C CYS A 347 -11.42 -1.03 3.65
N LEU A 348 -10.26 -0.37 3.58
CA LEU A 348 -8.97 -1.04 3.73
C LEU A 348 -8.85 -1.70 5.11
N ALA A 349 -9.21 -0.97 6.17
CA ALA A 349 -9.19 -1.51 7.52
C ALA A 349 -10.16 -2.68 7.69
N VAL A 350 -11.37 -2.59 7.13
CA VAL A 350 -12.37 -3.67 7.15
C VAL A 350 -11.89 -4.88 6.36
N PHE A 351 -11.31 -4.71 5.17
CA PHE A 351 -10.81 -5.84 4.37
C PHE A 351 -9.68 -6.58 5.09
N ILE A 352 -8.73 -5.84 5.67
CA ILE A 352 -7.65 -6.43 6.47
C ILE A 352 -8.21 -7.13 7.72
N PHE A 353 -9.18 -6.54 8.41
CA PHE A 353 -9.82 -7.16 9.58
C PHE A 353 -10.56 -8.46 9.22
N LEU A 354 -11.36 -8.45 8.15
CA LEU A 354 -12.04 -9.65 7.64
C LEU A 354 -11.03 -10.73 7.23
N GLU A 355 -9.90 -10.31 6.69
CA GLU A 355 -8.80 -11.20 6.34
C GLU A 355 -8.16 -11.82 7.60
N TYR A 356 -8.01 -11.08 8.70
CA TYR A 356 -7.61 -11.65 10.00
C TYR A 356 -8.63 -12.65 10.54
N VAL A 357 -9.92 -12.33 10.47
CA VAL A 357 -11.01 -13.24 10.87
C VAL A 357 -10.96 -14.55 10.07
N ARG A 358 -10.72 -14.47 8.77
CA ARG A 358 -10.57 -15.63 7.87
C ARG A 358 -9.28 -16.41 8.14
N TYR A 359 -8.16 -15.71 8.29
CA TYR A 359 -6.83 -16.30 8.47
C TYR A 359 -6.78 -17.08 9.79
N PHE A 360 -7.13 -16.44 10.90
CA PHE A 360 -7.16 -17.03 12.24
C PHE A 360 -8.43 -17.84 12.56
N ARG A 361 -9.32 -18.13 11.60
CA ARG A 361 -10.52 -18.98 11.82
C ARG A 361 -11.46 -18.46 12.92
N ILE A 362 -11.51 -17.16 13.13
CA ILE A 362 -12.26 -16.54 14.23
C ILE A 362 -13.76 -16.78 14.07
N LYS A 363 -14.42 -17.35 15.08
CA LYS A 363 -15.87 -17.59 15.07
C LYS A 363 -16.67 -16.28 15.27
N PRO A 364 -17.89 -16.19 14.72
CA PRO A 364 -18.59 -17.23 13.93
C PRO A 364 -18.24 -17.22 12.43
N PHE A 365 -17.58 -16.17 11.92
CA PHE A 365 -17.51 -15.92 10.48
C PHE A 365 -16.28 -16.49 9.77
N GLY A 366 -15.22 -16.87 10.48
CA GLY A 366 -13.93 -17.24 9.88
C GLY A 366 -14.02 -18.41 8.90
N GLN A 367 -14.78 -19.45 9.25
CA GLN A 367 -14.98 -20.60 8.36
C GLN A 367 -15.90 -20.23 7.17
N THR A 368 -16.92 -19.43 7.40
CA THR A 368 -17.82 -18.93 6.35
C THR A 368 -17.05 -18.10 5.32
N LEU A 369 -16.23 -17.14 5.77
CA LEU A 369 -15.38 -16.33 4.87
C LEU A 369 -14.43 -17.21 4.07
N ARG A 370 -13.78 -18.18 4.70
CA ARG A 370 -12.87 -19.09 4.01
C ARG A 370 -13.59 -19.88 2.92
N HIS A 371 -14.78 -20.39 3.22
CA HIS A 371 -15.58 -21.12 2.24
C HIS A 371 -15.98 -20.22 1.07
N LEU A 372 -16.58 -19.05 1.35
CA LEU A 372 -17.05 -18.10 0.34
C LEU A 372 -15.92 -17.60 -0.56
N LEU A 373 -14.75 -17.30 0.02
CA LEU A 373 -13.60 -16.76 -0.71
C LEU A 373 -12.80 -17.85 -1.45
N SER A 374 -12.91 -19.12 -1.07
CA SER A 374 -12.18 -20.22 -1.73
C SER A 374 -12.46 -20.35 -3.22
N LEU A 375 -13.65 -19.92 -3.67
CA LEU A 375 -14.03 -19.90 -5.09
C LEU A 375 -13.19 -18.90 -5.90
N PHE A 376 -12.73 -17.83 -5.27
CA PHE A 376 -12.10 -16.67 -5.92
C PHE A 376 -10.58 -16.68 -5.87
N LEU A 377 -9.98 -17.70 -5.23
CA LEU A 377 -8.53 -17.86 -5.17
C LEU A 377 -7.94 -18.07 -6.58
N ASP A 378 -6.81 -17.43 -6.84
CA ASP A 378 -5.96 -17.67 -8.01
C ASP A 378 -4.50 -17.90 -7.61
N GLU A 379 -3.63 -18.02 -8.61
CA GLU A 379 -2.18 -18.15 -8.44
C GLU A 379 -1.54 -16.98 -7.68
N ARG A 380 -2.18 -15.81 -7.62
CA ARG A 380 -1.66 -14.64 -6.89
C ARG A 380 -1.87 -14.80 -5.39
N ASP A 381 -2.92 -15.51 -4.98
CA ASP A 381 -3.25 -15.83 -3.60
C ASP A 381 -2.62 -17.18 -3.15
N SER A 382 -1.33 -17.37 -3.48
CA SER A 382 -0.55 -18.59 -3.16
C SER A 382 -0.08 -18.65 -1.70
N GLY A 383 -0.09 -17.52 -0.99
CA GLY A 383 0.33 -17.40 0.39
C GLY A 383 -0.82 -17.62 1.39
N PRO A 384 -0.54 -17.46 2.70
CA PRO A 384 -1.56 -17.53 3.74
C PRO A 384 -2.67 -16.47 3.58
N LEU A 385 -2.36 -15.30 3.01
CA LEU A 385 -3.27 -14.19 2.81
C LEU A 385 -3.86 -14.17 1.40
N ILE A 386 -5.12 -13.74 1.31
CA ILE A 386 -5.82 -13.43 0.07
C ILE A 386 -5.66 -11.92 -0.16
N LEU A 387 -4.81 -11.56 -1.11
CA LEU A 387 -4.44 -10.16 -1.36
C LEU A 387 -5.18 -9.56 -2.55
N THR A 388 -5.74 -10.37 -3.45
CA THR A 388 -6.36 -9.88 -4.69
C THR A 388 -7.41 -8.78 -4.48
N HIS A 389 -8.30 -8.92 -3.49
CA HIS A 389 -9.33 -7.92 -3.20
C HIS A 389 -8.77 -6.66 -2.52
N ILE A 390 -7.70 -6.81 -1.72
CA ILE A 390 -6.96 -5.69 -1.12
C ILE A 390 -6.21 -4.91 -2.20
N TYR A 391 -5.57 -5.61 -3.14
CA TYR A 391 -4.85 -4.99 -4.26
C TYR A 391 -5.78 -4.23 -5.20
N LEU A 392 -6.98 -4.73 -5.45
CA LEU A 392 -7.97 -4.00 -6.23
C LEU A 392 -8.35 -2.66 -5.56
N LEU A 393 -8.57 -2.68 -4.23
CA LEU A 393 -8.83 -1.46 -3.46
C LEU A 393 -7.63 -0.51 -3.46
N LEU A 394 -6.42 -1.02 -3.17
CA LEU A 394 -5.20 -0.22 -3.15
C LEU A 394 -4.91 0.41 -4.51
N GLY A 395 -5.05 -0.34 -5.60
CA GLY A 395 -4.81 0.17 -6.96
C GLY A 395 -5.67 1.38 -7.31
N MET A 396 -6.92 1.42 -6.84
CA MET A 396 -7.83 2.54 -7.06
C MET A 396 -7.67 3.66 -6.02
N SER A 397 -7.25 3.32 -4.79
CA SER A 397 -7.16 4.28 -3.69
C SER A 397 -5.85 5.05 -3.64
N LEU A 398 -4.73 4.44 -4.04
CA LEU A 398 -3.41 5.07 -3.97
C LEU A 398 -3.35 6.42 -4.70
N PRO A 399 -3.90 6.58 -5.94
CA PRO A 399 -3.95 7.89 -6.58
C PRO A 399 -4.76 8.93 -5.80
N VAL A 400 -5.79 8.51 -5.07
CA VAL A 400 -6.65 9.40 -4.24
C VAL A 400 -5.94 9.79 -2.95
N TRP A 401 -5.22 8.85 -2.34
CA TRP A 401 -4.51 9.05 -1.08
C TRP A 401 -3.22 9.86 -1.23
N LEU A 402 -2.50 9.63 -2.33
CA LEU A 402 -1.19 10.24 -2.59
C LEU A 402 -1.30 11.57 -3.35
N PHE A 403 -2.51 12.00 -3.72
CA PHE A 403 -2.70 13.28 -4.40
C PHE A 403 -2.34 14.45 -3.46
N PRO A 404 -1.39 15.33 -3.83
CA PRO A 404 -0.98 16.45 -2.98
C PRO A 404 -2.04 17.56 -3.01
N ARG A 405 -3.09 17.39 -2.19
CA ARG A 405 -4.24 18.31 -2.12
C ARG A 405 -3.84 19.76 -1.89
N SER A 406 -2.87 19.97 -0.99
CA SER A 406 -2.39 21.30 -0.64
C SER A 406 -1.72 22.02 -1.82
N CYS A 407 -1.19 21.28 -2.79
CA CYS A 407 -0.55 21.80 -4.00
C CYS A 407 -1.47 21.85 -5.22
N ALA A 408 -2.77 21.58 -5.05
CA ALA A 408 -3.72 21.71 -6.15
C ALA A 408 -3.97 23.19 -6.47
N PRO A 409 -4.03 23.58 -7.76
CA PRO A 409 -4.39 24.95 -8.12
C PRO A 409 -5.77 25.28 -7.55
N LYS A 410 -5.88 26.42 -6.85
CA LYS A 410 -7.09 26.87 -6.11
C LYS A 410 -8.33 27.10 -6.99
N GLY A 411 -8.33 26.73 -8.27
CA GLY A 411 -9.33 27.17 -9.24
C GLY A 411 -9.86 26.13 -10.24
N THR A 412 -9.75 24.81 -10.00
CA THR A 412 -10.17 23.84 -11.04
C THR A 412 -11.17 22.76 -10.60
N LEU A 413 -11.70 22.79 -9.37
CA LEU A 413 -12.73 21.82 -8.97
C LEU A 413 -13.84 22.47 -8.14
N PRO A 414 -15.06 22.64 -8.69
CA PRO A 414 -16.21 23.04 -7.89
C PRO A 414 -16.53 21.91 -6.90
N GLY A 415 -16.51 22.23 -5.60
CA GLY A 415 -16.84 21.26 -4.54
C GLY A 415 -16.08 21.43 -3.23
N ALA A 416 -15.02 22.25 -3.18
CA ALA A 416 -14.27 22.52 -1.94
C ALA A 416 -14.81 23.73 -1.14
N GLY A 417 -16.11 24.03 -1.26
CA GLY A 417 -16.74 25.14 -0.55
C GLY A 417 -18.18 24.79 -0.19
N ALA A 418 -18.36 24.11 0.94
CA ALA A 418 -19.51 24.19 1.85
C ALA A 418 -19.22 23.32 3.09
#